data_AF-A0A6A8LRZ7-F1
#
_entry.id   AF-A0A6A8LRZ7-F1
#
_cell.length_a   1.000
_cell.length_b   1.000
_cell.length_c   1.000
_cell.angle_alpha   90.00
_cell.angle_beta   90.00
_cell.angle_gamma   90.00
#
_symmetry.space_group_name_H-M   'P 1'
#
loop_
_entity.id
_entity.type
_entity.pdbx_description
1 polymer ?
#
loop_
_entity_poly.entity_id
_entity_poly.type
_entity_poly.pdbx_seq_one_letter_code
_entity_poly.pdbx_strand_id
1 'polypeptide(L)'
;METKEVLTPQEIIDLAQNIINRYSLDYDNAEVELFENDVLAIMVEASNYAIVEVTIDLSDWVLEDKKMVQKIILRAIADEIRKFNADDEFDEIWSIEFGRHNGFRASEFIQMLQEDEADFKERAVRMYKEAINLD
;
A
#
# COMPACT_ATOMS: atom_id res chain seq x y z
N MET A 1 25.76 26.98 -6.52
CA MET A 1 24.64 26.28 -5.88
C MET A 1 24.09 25.34 -6.94
N GLU A 2 24.27 24.03 -6.77
CA GLU A 2 23.52 23.05 -7.56
C GLU A 2 22.05 23.23 -7.18
N THR A 3 21.22 23.61 -8.12
CA THR A 3 19.76 23.49 -7.98
C THR A 3 19.48 22.00 -7.86
N LYS A 4 19.05 21.53 -6.69
CA LYS A 4 18.51 20.19 -6.58
C LYS A 4 17.25 20.15 -7.45
N GLU A 5 17.22 19.23 -8.39
CA GLU A 5 16.09 19.07 -9.29
C GLU A 5 14.93 18.47 -8.49
N VAL A 6 13.77 19.13 -8.55
CA VAL A 6 12.52 18.61 -7.97
C VAL A 6 12.16 17.32 -8.70
N LEU A 7 11.81 16.26 -7.96
CA LEU A 7 11.36 15.01 -8.56
C LEU A 7 10.16 15.27 -9.47
N THR A 8 10.22 14.72 -10.67
CA THR A 8 9.11 14.74 -11.61
C THR A 8 7.95 13.85 -11.12
N PRO A 9 6.72 14.10 -11.57
CA PRO A 9 5.58 13.23 -11.27
C PRO A 9 5.85 11.75 -11.58
N GLN A 10 6.51 11.47 -12.71
CA GLN A 10 6.85 10.10 -13.09
C GLN A 10 7.86 9.47 -12.12
N GLU A 11 8.85 10.21 -11.62
CA GLU A 11 9.80 9.66 -10.64
C GLU A 11 9.14 9.31 -9.31
N ILE A 12 8.11 10.06 -8.89
CA ILE A 12 7.33 9.77 -7.70
C ILE A 12 6.50 8.49 -7.90
N ILE A 13 5.83 8.37 -9.05
CA ILE A 13 5.07 7.17 -9.43
C ILE A 13 6.00 5.96 -9.47
N ASP A 14 7.16 6.08 -10.12
CA ASP A 14 8.14 5.01 -10.22
C ASP A 14 8.68 4.60 -8.83
N LEU A 15 8.87 5.55 -7.91
CA LEU A 15 9.25 5.24 -6.53
C LEU A 15 8.19 4.40 -5.83
N ALA A 16 6.93 4.79 -5.91
CA ALA A 16 5.81 4.04 -5.34
C ALA A 16 5.71 2.64 -5.96
N GLN A 17 5.72 2.53 -7.28
CA GLN A 17 5.66 1.24 -7.98
C GLN A 17 6.84 0.32 -7.61
N ASN A 18 8.05 0.88 -7.47
CA ASN A 18 9.21 0.11 -7.05
C ASN A 18 9.07 -0.41 -5.61
N ILE A 19 8.41 0.33 -4.72
CA ILE A 19 8.09 -0.14 -3.38
C ILE A 19 7.06 -1.28 -3.45
N ILE A 20 5.96 -1.10 -4.20
CA ILE A 20 4.92 -2.12 -4.39
C ILE A 20 5.54 -3.43 -4.90
N ASN A 21 6.34 -3.37 -5.97
CA ASN A 21 6.99 -4.53 -6.57
C ASN A 21 7.95 -5.22 -5.60
N ARG A 22 8.77 -4.45 -4.87
CA ARG A 22 9.74 -4.98 -3.90
C ARG A 22 9.07 -5.69 -2.74
N TYR A 23 7.92 -5.17 -2.32
CA TYR A 23 7.12 -5.75 -1.26
C TYR A 23 6.00 -6.61 -1.82
N SER A 24 6.06 -7.06 -3.08
CA SER A 24 5.07 -7.96 -3.70
C SER A 24 3.64 -7.60 -3.30
N LEU A 25 3.23 -6.36 -3.55
CA LEU A 25 1.93 -5.80 -3.17
C LEU A 25 1.05 -5.50 -4.41
N ASP A 26 1.33 -6.16 -5.52
CA ASP A 26 0.69 -5.90 -6.83
C ASP A 26 -0.49 -6.82 -7.09
N TYR A 27 -0.26 -8.13 -7.05
CA TYR A 27 -1.24 -9.22 -7.26
C TYR A 27 -2.29 -9.00 -8.37
N ASP A 28 -1.92 -8.20 -9.37
CA ASP A 28 -2.67 -7.78 -10.56
C ASP A 28 -3.65 -6.61 -10.40
N ASN A 29 -3.83 -6.04 -9.19
CA ASN A 29 -4.68 -4.87 -8.96
C ASN A 29 -4.00 -3.69 -8.25
N ALA A 30 -2.67 -3.62 -8.13
CA ALA A 30 -2.05 -2.40 -7.65
C ALA A 30 -2.06 -1.29 -8.69
N GLU A 31 -2.36 -0.09 -8.22
CA GLU A 31 -2.44 1.11 -9.04
C GLU A 31 -1.73 2.26 -8.34
N VAL A 32 -1.10 3.15 -9.12
CA VAL A 32 -0.46 4.36 -8.62
C VAL A 32 -0.86 5.52 -9.50
N GLU A 33 -1.45 6.54 -8.91
CA GLU A 33 -1.85 7.78 -9.61
C GLU A 33 -1.39 8.99 -8.80
N LEU A 34 -0.81 9.98 -9.50
CA LEU A 34 -0.47 11.28 -8.91
C LEU A 34 -1.36 12.34 -9.55
N PHE A 35 -2.20 12.95 -8.72
CA PHE A 35 -3.14 13.98 -9.14
C PHE A 35 -2.47 15.36 -9.24
N GLU A 36 -3.08 16.27 -10.02
CA GLU A 36 -2.56 17.64 -10.25
C GLU A 36 -2.42 18.49 -8.97
N ASN A 37 -3.06 18.09 -7.87
CA ASN A 37 -2.97 18.73 -6.56
C ASN A 37 -1.93 18.08 -5.63
N ASP A 38 -0.92 17.40 -6.20
CA ASP A 38 0.16 16.72 -5.48
C ASP A 38 -0.34 15.61 -4.52
N VAL A 39 -1.51 15.03 -4.79
CA VAL A 39 -2.02 13.88 -4.05
C VAL A 39 -1.61 12.61 -4.77
N LEU A 40 -0.84 11.76 -4.09
CA LEU A 40 -0.48 10.43 -4.56
C LEU A 40 -1.48 9.41 -4.00
N ALA A 41 -2.25 8.77 -4.87
CA ALA A 41 -3.08 7.62 -4.54
C ALA A 41 -2.37 6.32 -4.94
N ILE A 42 -2.40 5.34 -4.05
CA ILE A 42 -1.77 4.04 -4.21
C ILE A 42 -2.78 2.99 -3.78
N MET A 43 -3.07 2.04 -4.66
CA MET A 43 -3.79 0.82 -4.33
C MET A 43 -2.77 -0.30 -4.22
N VAL A 44 -2.81 -1.06 -3.12
CA VAL A 44 -1.96 -2.24 -2.91
C VAL A 44 -2.82 -3.45 -2.64
N GLU A 45 -2.36 -4.61 -3.09
CA GLU A 45 -3.08 -5.88 -2.96
C GLU A 45 -2.20 -6.94 -2.29
N ALA A 46 -2.81 -7.79 -1.47
CA ALA A 46 -2.16 -8.97 -0.87
C ALA A 46 -2.46 -10.27 -1.64
N SER A 47 -1.82 -11.36 -1.22
CA SER A 47 -1.89 -12.64 -1.93
C SER A 47 -3.26 -13.27 -2.01
N ASN A 48 -4.16 -12.99 -1.05
CA ASN A 48 -5.54 -13.43 -1.07
C ASN A 48 -6.52 -12.31 -1.45
N TYR A 49 -6.03 -11.33 -2.20
CA TYR A 49 -6.82 -10.26 -2.85
C TYR A 49 -7.42 -9.22 -1.90
N ALA A 50 -6.93 -9.13 -0.66
CA ALA A 50 -7.21 -7.97 0.17
C ALA A 50 -6.58 -6.71 -0.44
N ILE A 51 -7.37 -5.66 -0.61
CA ILE A 51 -6.96 -4.39 -1.21
C ILE A 51 -6.92 -3.31 -0.13
N VAL A 52 -5.87 -2.48 -0.14
CA VAL A 52 -5.74 -1.31 0.73
C VAL A 52 -5.44 -0.07 -0.12
N GLU A 53 -6.21 1.00 0.10
CA GLU A 53 -5.97 2.31 -0.51
C GLU A 53 -5.10 3.17 0.41
N VAL A 54 -4.13 3.87 -0.17
CA VAL A 54 -3.21 4.78 0.52
C VAL A 54 -3.21 6.12 -0.20
N THR A 55 -3.48 7.20 0.53
CA THR A 55 -3.45 8.55 0.00
C THR A 55 -2.38 9.37 0.71
N ILE A 56 -1.53 10.05 -0.05
CA ILE A 56 -0.46 10.90 0.47
C ILE A 56 -0.61 12.30 -0.13
N ASP A 57 -0.79 13.29 0.73
CA ASP A 57 -0.68 14.70 0.33
C ASP A 57 0.81 15.09 0.29
N LEU A 58 1.33 15.35 -0.90
CA LEU A 58 2.73 15.72 -1.13
C LEU A 58 2.96 17.24 -1.16
N SER A 59 1.91 18.06 -1.06
CA SER A 59 1.99 19.52 -1.25
C SER A 59 2.88 20.22 -0.22
N ASP A 60 3.00 19.67 0.99
CA ASP A 60 3.82 20.21 2.08
C ASP A 60 5.27 19.68 2.10
N TRP A 61 5.66 18.82 1.15
CA TRP A 61 6.93 18.08 1.22
C TRP A 61 8.02 18.61 0.29
N VAL A 62 9.28 18.44 0.72
CA VAL A 62 10.46 18.77 -0.09
C VAL A 62 10.71 17.65 -1.10
N LEU A 63 10.15 17.81 -2.30
CA LEU A 63 10.25 16.84 -3.40
C LEU A 63 11.62 16.80 -4.09
N GLU A 64 12.58 17.61 -3.65
CA GLU A 64 13.97 17.61 -4.13
C GLU A 64 14.83 16.49 -3.52
N ASP A 65 14.34 15.84 -2.45
CA ASP A 65 15.05 14.75 -1.77
C ASP A 65 14.35 13.41 -2.02
N LYS A 66 14.89 12.67 -2.99
CA LYS A 66 14.42 11.33 -3.34
C LYS A 66 14.32 10.37 -2.17
N LYS A 67 15.28 10.42 -1.23
CA LYS A 67 15.24 9.54 -0.05
C LYS A 67 14.11 9.92 0.89
N MET A 68 13.87 11.22 1.06
CA MET A 68 12.76 11.71 1.88
C MET A 68 11.41 11.30 1.28
N VAL A 69 11.22 11.48 -0.03
CA VAL A 69 9.99 11.05 -0.72
C VAL A 69 9.79 9.53 -0.59
N GLN A 70 10.84 8.74 -0.83
CA GLN A 70 10.77 7.28 -0.64
C GLN A 70 10.40 6.90 0.80
N LYS A 71 10.94 7.62 1.80
CA LYS A 71 10.64 7.40 3.22
C LYS A 71 9.18 7.71 3.56
N ILE A 72 8.62 8.77 2.97
CA ILE A 72 7.21 9.14 3.14
C ILE A 72 6.31 8.03 2.57
N ILE A 73 6.56 7.60 1.33
CA ILE A 73 5.76 6.56 0.67
C ILE A 73 5.83 5.23 1.44
N LEU A 74 7.02 4.79 1.85
CA LEU A 74 7.19 3.58 2.66
C LEU A 74 6.38 3.63 3.96
N ARG A 75 6.39 4.78 4.64
CA ARG A 75 5.66 4.94 5.90
C ARG A 75 4.16 4.97 5.69
N ALA A 76 3.68 5.71 4.69
CA ALA A 76 2.25 5.79 4.39
C ALA A 76 1.68 4.40 4.05
N ILE A 77 2.34 3.65 3.17
CA ILE A 77 1.91 2.28 2.84
C ILE A 77 1.94 1.41 4.11
N ALA A 78 3.02 1.44 4.88
CA ALA A 78 3.13 0.66 6.12
C ALA A 78 2.06 1.01 7.15
N ASP A 79 1.73 2.30 7.31
CA ASP A 79 0.72 2.79 8.23
C ASP A 79 -0.67 2.27 7.85
N GLU A 80 -1.04 2.29 6.56
CA GLU A 80 -2.36 1.83 6.12
C GLU A 80 -2.48 0.30 6.11
N ILE A 81 -1.54 -0.44 5.52
CA ILE A 81 -1.64 -1.91 5.48
C ILE A 81 -1.62 -2.52 6.88
N ARG A 82 -0.97 -1.87 7.85
CA ARG A 82 -0.97 -2.33 9.26
C ARG A 82 -2.33 -2.21 9.93
N LYS A 83 -3.20 -1.31 9.46
CA LYS A 83 -4.56 -1.11 10.01
C LYS A 83 -5.56 -2.14 9.48
N PHE A 84 -5.23 -2.85 8.40
CA PHE A 84 -6.07 -3.90 7.86
C PHE A 84 -6.46 -4.90 8.95
N ASN A 85 -7.75 -5.24 9.01
CA ASN A 85 -8.33 -6.10 10.02
C ASN A 85 -9.25 -7.12 9.33
N ALA A 86 -8.89 -8.41 9.45
CA ALA A 86 -9.62 -9.47 8.77
C ALA A 86 -11.08 -9.59 9.24
N ASP A 87 -11.35 -9.32 10.51
CA ASP A 87 -12.71 -9.42 11.06
C ASP A 87 -13.61 -8.29 10.52
N ASP A 88 -13.09 -7.06 10.46
CA ASP A 88 -13.83 -5.89 9.95
C ASP A 88 -14.18 -6.08 8.45
N GLU A 89 -13.22 -6.53 7.64
CA GLU A 89 -13.42 -6.83 6.21
C GLU A 89 -14.39 -7.99 5.98
N PHE A 90 -14.31 -9.02 6.82
CA PHE A 90 -15.24 -10.13 6.75
C PHE A 90 -16.67 -9.68 7.04
N ASP A 91 -16.87 -8.86 8.08
CA ASP A 91 -18.19 -8.33 8.45
C ASP A 91 -18.78 -7.41 7.37
N GLU A 92 -17.94 -6.70 6.63
CA GLU A 92 -18.37 -5.84 5.52
C GLU A 92 -18.73 -6.63 4.25
N ILE A 93 -17.91 -7.62 3.88
CA ILE A 93 -18.02 -8.30 2.57
C ILE A 93 -18.88 -9.56 2.64
N TRP A 94 -18.80 -10.31 3.74
CA TRP A 94 -19.33 -11.67 3.77
C TRP A 94 -20.86 -11.72 3.72
N SER A 95 -21.38 -12.52 2.80
CA SER A 95 -22.77 -12.95 2.77
C SER A 95 -22.86 -14.39 2.26
N ILE A 96 -23.99 -15.06 2.51
CA ILE A 96 -24.23 -16.41 1.98
C ILE A 96 -24.22 -16.39 0.45
N GLU A 97 -24.77 -15.34 -0.16
CA GLU A 97 -24.78 -15.10 -1.60
C GLU A 97 -23.36 -14.95 -2.15
N PHE A 98 -22.52 -14.13 -1.50
CA PHE A 98 -21.10 -13.97 -1.85
C PHE A 98 -20.36 -15.31 -1.80
N GLY A 99 -20.50 -16.06 -0.70
CA GLY A 99 -19.86 -17.37 -0.55
C GLY A 99 -20.28 -18.35 -1.65
N ARG A 100 -21.57 -18.39 -2.00
CA ARG A 100 -22.06 -19.25 -3.10
C ARG A 100 -21.57 -18.80 -4.48
N HIS A 101 -21.51 -17.50 -4.73
CA HIS A 101 -21.06 -16.96 -6.00
C HIS A 101 -19.58 -17.26 -6.25
N ASN A 102 -18.74 -17.09 -5.21
CA ASN A 102 -17.30 -17.27 -5.29
C ASN A 102 -16.82 -18.69 -4.93
N GLY A 103 -17.72 -19.56 -4.44
CA GLY A 103 -17.39 -20.94 -4.07
C GLY A 103 -16.66 -21.07 -2.73
N PHE A 104 -16.79 -20.08 -1.85
CA PHE A 104 -16.17 -20.07 -0.53
C PHE A 104 -17.12 -20.48 0.59
N ARG A 105 -16.57 -21.11 1.63
CA ARG A 105 -17.17 -21.17 2.96
C ARG A 105 -16.72 -19.96 3.78
N ALA A 106 -17.54 -19.57 4.76
CA ALA A 106 -17.23 -18.48 5.68
C ALA A 106 -15.85 -18.66 6.32
N SER A 107 -15.57 -19.88 6.79
CA SER A 107 -14.30 -20.24 7.42
C SER A 107 -13.10 -20.15 6.48
N GLU A 108 -13.28 -20.39 5.18
CA GLU A 108 -12.21 -20.29 4.19
C GLU A 108 -11.93 -18.81 3.88
N PHE A 109 -12.98 -18.01 3.72
CA PHE A 109 -12.84 -16.59 3.43
C PHE A 109 -12.18 -15.82 4.60
N ILE A 110 -12.62 -16.03 5.84
CA ILE A 110 -11.97 -15.38 6.99
C ILE A 110 -10.51 -15.82 7.15
N GLN A 111 -10.19 -17.08 6.85
CA GLN A 111 -8.81 -17.55 6.91
C GLN A 111 -7.93 -16.82 5.89
N MET A 112 -8.41 -16.63 4.65
CA MET A 112 -7.71 -15.87 3.62
C MET A 112 -7.42 -14.43 4.05
N LEU A 113 -8.42 -13.75 4.64
CA LEU A 113 -8.25 -12.39 5.16
C LEU A 113 -7.23 -12.35 6.32
N GLN A 114 -7.24 -13.35 7.22
CA GLN A 114 -6.27 -13.44 8.32
C GLN A 114 -4.84 -13.69 7.83
N GLU A 115 -4.67 -14.45 6.74
CA GLU A 115 -3.38 -14.64 6.09
C GLU A 115 -2.86 -13.33 5.50
N ASP A 116 -3.72 -12.56 4.82
CA ASP A 116 -3.36 -11.23 4.29
C ASP A 116 -3.06 -10.22 5.40
N GLU A 117 -3.85 -10.20 6.48
CA GLU A 117 -3.58 -9.35 7.65
C GLU A 117 -2.20 -9.64 8.27
N ALA A 118 -1.84 -10.92 8.42
CA ALA A 118 -0.55 -11.31 8.95
C ALA A 118 0.59 -10.88 8.01
N ASP A 119 0.43 -11.08 6.71
CA ASP A 119 1.40 -10.69 5.69
C ASP A 119 1.60 -9.17 5.63
N PHE A 120 0.52 -8.39 5.61
CA PHE A 120 0.56 -6.93 5.69
C PHE A 120 1.30 -6.43 6.93
N LYS A 121 1.03 -7.01 8.10
CA LYS A 121 1.71 -6.64 9.35
C LYS A 121 3.21 -6.93 9.29
N GLU A 122 3.62 -8.05 8.70
CA GLU A 122 5.04 -8.36 8.51
C GLU A 122 5.71 -7.36 7.56
N ARG A 123 5.07 -7.07 6.42
CA ARG A 123 5.56 -6.12 5.42
C ARG A 123 5.68 -4.71 5.99
N ALA A 124 4.69 -4.25 6.75
CA ALA A 124 4.74 -2.95 7.43
C ALA A 124 5.96 -2.82 8.34
N VAL A 125 6.26 -3.85 9.15
CA VAL A 125 7.46 -3.86 10.02
C VAL A 125 8.74 -3.74 9.21
N ARG A 126 8.83 -4.44 8.06
CA ARG A 126 9.99 -4.35 7.16
C ARG A 126 10.10 -2.97 6.50
N MET A 127 8.98 -2.38 6.06
CA MET A 127 8.94 -1.03 5.47
C MET A 127 9.37 0.03 6.47
N TYR A 128 8.92 -0.01 7.73
CA TYR A 128 9.40 0.91 8.76
C TYR A 128 10.91 0.79 9.00
N LYS A 129 11.44 -0.44 9.04
CA LYS A 129 12.90 -0.66 9.16
C LYS A 129 13.65 -0.06 7.98
N GLU A 130 13.16 -0.25 6.75
CA GLU A 130 13.75 0.36 5.56
C GLU A 130 13.71 1.89 5.64
N ALA A 131 12.55 2.47 5.99
CA ALA A 131 12.37 3.91 6.13
C ALA A 131 13.32 4.54 7.16
N ILE A 132 13.64 3.83 8.25
CA ILE A 132 14.63 4.26 9.25
C ILE A 132 16.06 4.20 8.69
N ASN A 133 16.36 3.19 7.86
CA ASN A 133 17.70 3.00 7.29
C ASN A 133 18.02 3.94 6.09
N LEU A 134 17.05 4.74 5.64
CA LEU A 134 17.26 5.76 4.60
C LEU A 134 17.89 7.05 5.13
N ASP A 135 18.00 7.20 6.47
CA ASP A 135 18.61 8.35 7.16
C ASP A 135 20.15 8.42 6.99
#